data_AF-A0A9C6X8V7-F1
#
_entry.id   AF-A0A9C6X8V7-F1
#
_cell.length_a   1.000
_cell.length_b   1.000
_cell.length_c   1.000
_cell.angle_alpha   90.00
_cell.angle_beta   90.00
_cell.angle_gamma   90.00
#
_symmetry.space_group_name_H-M   'P 1'
#
loop_
_entity.id
_entity.type
_entity.pdbx_description
1 polymer ?
#
loop_
_entity_poly.entity_id
_entity_poly.type
_entity_poly.pdbx_seq_one_letter_code
_entity_poly.pdbx_strand_id
1 'polypeptide(L)' 'MNTRMWEHPVTAIQISSLRSWGYVEVPCISKTLICGDTGLGAMAEIDTIVNTLIGTIEDTGT' A
#
# COMPACT_ATOMS: atom_id res chain seq x y z
N MET A 1 -7.09 0.30 5.38
CA MET A 1 -7.75 -0.87 6.01
C MET A 1 -7.28 -1.01 7.44
N ASN A 2 -8.05 -1.67 8.33
CA ASN A 2 -7.59 -1.87 9.70
C ASN A 2 -6.46 -2.89 9.78
N THR A 3 -5.63 -2.83 10.83
CA THR A 3 -4.44 -3.67 11.00
C THR A 3 -4.72 -5.16 10.93
N ARG A 4 -5.79 -5.63 11.57
CA ARG A 4 -6.21 -7.04 11.50
C ARG A 4 -6.56 -7.51 10.08
N MET A 5 -7.07 -6.61 9.23
CA MET A 5 -7.33 -6.94 7.84
C MET A 5 -6.01 -6.99 7.06
N TRP A 6 -5.11 -6.03 7.30
CA TRP A 6 -3.80 -6.00 6.65
C TRP A 6 -2.95 -7.24 6.97
N GLU A 7 -2.97 -7.68 8.22
CA GLU A 7 -2.22 -8.85 8.70
C GLU A 7 -2.88 -10.18 8.32
N HIS A 8 -4.08 -10.17 7.75
CA HIS A 8 -4.76 -11.39 7.38
C HIS A 8 -4.02 -12.08 6.22
N PRO A 9 -3.77 -13.41 6.27
CA PRO A 9 -2.97 -14.11 5.25
C PRO A 9 -3.53 -13.98 3.83
N VAL A 10 -4.85 -13.88 3.68
CA VAL A 10 -5.49 -13.64 2.38
C VAL A 10 -5.06 -12.31 1.76
N THR A 11 -4.88 -11.26 2.56
CA THR A 11 -4.45 -9.95 2.07
C THR A 11 -3.03 -10.02 1.53
N ALA A 12 -2.12 -10.73 2.20
CA ALA A 12 -0.77 -10.98 1.69
C ALA A 12 -0.78 -11.75 0.35
N ILE A 13 -1.64 -12.77 0.22
CA ILE A 13 -1.81 -13.52 -1.04
C ILE A 13 -2.32 -12.60 -2.15
N GLN A 14 -3.35 -11.79 -1.88
CA GLN A 14 -3.92 -10.86 -2.87
C GLN A 14 -2.91 -9.81 -3.34
N ILE A 15 -2.15 -9.22 -2.40
CA ILE A 15 -1.07 -8.27 -2.74
C ILE A 15 -0.02 -8.95 -3.61
N SER A 16 0.40 -10.17 -3.25
CA SER A 16 1.35 -10.93 -4.06
C SER A 16 0.84 -11.22 -5.47
N SER A 17 -0.46 -11.55 -5.62
CA SER A 17 -1.07 -11.74 -6.94
C SER A 17 -1.04 -10.45 -7.76
N LEU A 18 -1.42 -9.32 -7.18
CA LEU A 18 -1.37 -8.03 -7.87
C LEU A 18 0.06 -7.70 -8.32
N ARG A 19 1.06 -7.81 -7.42
CA ARG A 19 2.47 -7.57 -7.75
C ARG A 19 2.93 -8.46 -8.91
N SER A 20 2.48 -9.71 -8.97
CA SER A 20 2.82 -10.63 -10.07
C SER A 20 2.26 -10.19 -11.44
N TRP A 21 1.23 -9.35 -11.46
CA TRP A 21 0.64 -8.79 -12.69
C TRP A 21 1.30 -7.49 -13.14
N GLY A 22 2.30 -7.00 -12.41
CA GLY A 22 2.95 -5.71 -12.68
C GLY A 22 2.32 -4.52 -11.93
N TYR A 23 1.47 -4.78 -10.92
CA TYR A 23 1.00 -3.72 -10.03
C TYR A 23 2.17 -3.12 -9.23
N VAL A 24 2.29 -1.80 -9.28
CA VAL A 24 3.20 -1.04 -8.42
C VAL A 24 2.48 -0.69 -7.13
N GLU A 25 2.98 -1.25 -6.03
CA GLU A 25 2.39 -1.00 -4.73
C GLU A 25 2.91 0.29 -4.09
N VAL A 26 1.98 1.15 -3.67
CA VAL A 26 2.27 2.19 -2.67
C VAL A 26 2.09 1.58 -1.28
N PRO A 27 3.15 1.43 -0.47
CA PRO A 27 3.08 0.72 0.80
C PRO A 27 2.18 1.46 1.80
N CYS A 28 1.40 0.70 2.58
CA CYS A 28 0.63 1.26 3.68
C CYS A 28 1.55 1.72 4.82
N ILE A 29 1.05 2.62 5.67
CA ILE A 29 1.76 3.14 6.84
C ILE A 29 1.11 2.67 8.13
N SER A 30 1.87 2.76 9.23
CA SER A 30 1.36 2.52 10.58
C SER A 30 0.81 3.81 11.16
N LYS A 31 -0.46 3.80 11.61
CA LYS A 31 -1.10 4.91 12.31
C LYS A 31 -2.08 4.39 13.36
N THR A 32 -2.44 5.23 14.32
CA THR A 32 -3.59 5.00 15.17
C THR A 32 -4.85 5.11 14.32
N LEU A 33 -5.58 4.02 14.21
CA LEU A 33 -6.81 3.89 13.44
C LEU A 33 -8.00 4.41 14.25
N ILE A 34 -9.13 4.60 13.59
CA ILE A 34 -10.37 5.11 14.20
C ILE A 34 -10.84 4.24 15.39
N CYS A 35 -10.48 2.95 15.42
CA CYS A 35 -10.79 2.05 16.53
C CYS A 35 -9.86 2.19 17.76
N GLY A 36 -8.82 3.04 17.69
CA GLY A 36 -7.81 3.21 18.73
C GLY A 36 -6.60 2.28 18.61
N ASP A 37 -6.67 1.27 17.73
CA ASP A 37 -5.53 0.38 17.45
C ASP A 37 -4.46 1.11 16.63
N THR A 38 -3.19 0.94 16.99
CA THR A 38 -2.06 1.44 16.19
C THR A 38 -1.40 0.28 15.47
N GLY A 39 -1.33 0.38 14.14
CA GLY A 39 -0.67 -0.63 13.32
C GLY A 39 -0.75 -0.31 11.83
N LEU A 40 -0.22 -1.23 11.03
CA LEU A 40 -0.20 -1.12 9.56
C LEU A 40 -1.62 -1.15 8.98
N GLY A 41 -1.75 -0.63 7.76
CA GLY A 41 -3.00 -0.64 7.01
C GLY A 41 -3.58 0.75 6.73
N ALA A 42 -3.04 1.81 7.35
CA ALA A 42 -3.40 3.17 6.97
C ALA A 42 -2.84 3.50 5.57
N MET A 43 -3.59 4.29 4.81
CA MET A 43 -3.16 4.75 3.49
C MET A 43 -1.89 5.60 3.62
N ALA A 44 -0.97 5.47 2.67
CA ALA A 44 0.20 6.34 2.57
C ALA A 44 -0.22 7.81 2.48
N GLU A 45 0.71 8.72 2.82
CA GLU A 45 0.49 10.14 2.63
C GLU A 45 0.32 10.48 1.15
N ILE A 46 -0.42 11.54 0.86
CA ILE A 46 -0.69 12.00 -0.50
C ILE A 46 0.63 12.25 -1.24
N ASP A 47 1.60 12.90 -0.60
CA ASP A 47 2.91 13.17 -1.19
C ASP A 47 3.63 11.89 -1.59
N THR A 48 3.55 10.83 -0.77
CA THR A 48 4.12 9.52 -1.10
C THR A 48 3.44 8.92 -2.33
N ILE A 49 2.11 8.96 -2.39
CA ILE A 49 1.33 8.43 -3.52
C ILE A 49 1.71 9.17 -4.82
N VAL A 50 1.76 10.51 -4.77
CA VAL A 50 2.10 11.34 -5.94
C VAL A 50 3.52 11.06 -6.41
N ASN A 51 4.49 10.99 -5.49
CA ASN A 51 5.89 10.72 -5.85
C ASN A 51 6.07 9.31 -6.46
N THR A 52 5.39 8.29 -5.93
CA THR A 52 5.43 6.94 -6.53
C THR A 52 4.83 6.92 -7.94
N LEU A 53 3.72 7.65 -8.15
CA LEU A 53 3.10 7.77 -9.47
C LEU A 53 4.04 8.43 -10.48
N ILE A 54 4.66 9.55 -10.11
CA ILE A 54 5.59 10.29 -10.97
C ILE A 54 6.75 9.38 -11.38
N GLY A 55 7.41 8.72 -10.42
CA GLY A 55 8.52 7.80 -10.72
C GLY A 55 8.13 6.65 -11.66
N THR A 56 6.91 6.11 -11.50
CA THR A 56 6.42 5.02 -12.38
C THR A 56 6.21 5.49 -13.82
N ILE A 57 5.74 6.73 -14.01
CA ILE A 57 5.52 7.30 -15.35
C ILE A 57 6.85 7.61 -16.03
N GLU A 58 7.82 8.15 -15.29
CA GLU A 58 9.15 8.47 -15.80
C GLU A 58 9.93 7.22 -16.23
N ASP A 59 9.84 6.13 -15.47
CA ASP A 59 10.47 4.84 -15.81
C ASP A 59 9.86 4.17 -17.07
N THR A 60 8.60 4.47 -17.40
CA THR A 60 7.91 3.91 -18.58
C THR A 60 8.16 4.72 -19.86
N GLY A 61 8.85 5.86 -19.76
CA GLY A 61 9.09 6.82 -20.86
C GLY A 61 10.33 6.55 -21.73
N THR A 62 10.95 5.37 -21.66
CA THR A 62 12.08 4.93 -22.51
C THR A 62 11.67 3.76 -23.39
#